data_AF-A0A354BN93-F1
#
_entry.id   AF-A0A354BN93-F1
#
_cell.length_a   1.000
_cell.length_b   1.000
_cell.length_c   1.000
_cell.angle_alpha   90.00
_cell.angle_beta   90.00
_cell.angle_gamma   90.00
#
_symmetry.space_group_name_H-M   'P 1'
#
loop_
_entity.id
_entity.type
_entity.pdbx_description
1 polymer ?
#
loop_
_entity_poly.entity_id
_entity_poly.type
_entity_poly.pdbx_seq_one_letter_code
_entity_poly.pdbx_strand_id
1 'polypeptide(L)'
;MIFEGNDLEDSYEDQRPFQNSGSKSRGLFKDTIIDTALSFPSMLKREAVVTKFKNGQVLFSALGGAAQTNNHYVIDGQVSAFPLYVSSRFGAKLFSSNQLKRAQSPAQYVESHPNASLLQKTFERMKALSNQGGFRVVVIIAPSDSRLHGAEFEDFPRLSEKPHFNMLIERLAGQSGFEVANLEELLRPLAANELLYFRDDDHWNERGHAAVADILGRFLKSRHIINSDRKAL
;
A
#
# COMPACT_ATOMS: atom_id res chain seq x y z
N MET A 1 5.53 5.37 16.33
CA MET A 1 4.52 6.09 15.52
C MET A 1 4.54 5.43 14.16
N ILE A 2 3.49 4.69 13.81
CA ILE A 2 3.32 4.06 12.49
C ILE A 2 2.44 5.03 11.72
N PHE A 3 3.02 5.70 10.72
CA PHE A 3 2.25 6.49 9.76
C PHE A 3 1.95 5.58 8.58
N GLU A 4 0.67 5.32 8.35
CA GLU A 4 0.16 4.64 7.17
C GLU A 4 -0.44 5.72 6.26
N GLY A 5 0.41 6.26 5.39
CA GLY A 5 0.06 7.25 4.37
C GLY A 5 0.97 6.95 3.19
N ASN A 6 0.58 5.91 2.43
CA ASN A 6 1.50 5.13 1.59
C ASN A 6 1.34 5.46 0.10
N ASP A 7 1.00 6.70 -0.22
CA ASP A 7 1.10 7.22 -1.57
C ASP A 7 1.23 8.75 -1.57
N LEU A 8 1.54 9.29 -2.75
CA LEU A 8 1.59 10.73 -2.96
C LEU A 8 0.19 11.34 -3.15
N GLU A 9 -0.88 10.55 -3.18
CA GLU A 9 -2.24 10.98 -3.54
C GLU A 9 -3.05 11.47 -2.34
N ASP A 10 -2.67 11.09 -1.12
CA ASP A 10 -3.30 11.63 0.07
C ASP A 10 -2.99 13.12 0.24
N SER A 11 -4.03 13.88 0.59
CA SER A 11 -3.92 15.27 1.00
C SER A 11 -3.20 15.35 2.36
N TYR A 12 -1.90 15.62 2.33
CA TYR A 12 -1.11 15.87 3.53
C TYR A 12 -1.50 17.19 4.25
N GLU A 13 -2.37 18.01 3.66
CA GLU A 13 -2.89 19.22 4.30
C GLU A 13 -4.04 18.93 5.27
N ASP A 14 -4.86 17.90 5.00
CA ASP A 14 -6.06 17.58 5.79
C ASP A 14 -5.76 16.80 7.08
N GLN A 15 -4.53 16.29 7.24
CA GLN A 15 -4.11 15.51 8.42
C GLN A 15 -3.34 16.33 9.48
N ARG A 16 -3.31 17.67 9.37
CA ARG A 16 -2.70 18.49 10.44
C ARG A 16 -3.57 18.38 11.71
N PRO A 17 -2.99 18.16 12.91
CA PRO A 17 -3.75 18.30 14.14
C PRO A 17 -4.35 19.71 14.18
N PHE A 18 -5.67 19.79 14.30
CA PHE A 18 -6.43 21.04 14.33
C PHE A 18 -5.79 22.01 15.33
N GLN A 19 -5.18 23.08 14.83
CA GLN A 19 -4.97 24.26 15.65
C GLN A 19 -6.32 24.95 15.76
N ASN A 20 -6.88 24.97 16.97
CA ASN A 20 -8.07 25.76 17.29
C ASN A 20 -7.82 27.23 16.93
N SER A 21 -8.30 27.66 15.78
CA SER A 21 -8.49 29.07 15.46
C SER A 21 -9.85 29.26 14.81
N GLY A 22 -10.55 30.28 15.30
CA GLY A 22 -12.00 30.43 15.16
C GLY A 22 -12.50 30.60 13.74
N SER A 23 -13.68 30.03 13.53
CA SER A 23 -14.68 30.33 12.50
C SER A 23 -14.53 31.67 11.77
N LYS A 24 -14.55 31.62 10.43
CA LYS A 24 -15.55 32.33 9.60
C LYS A 24 -15.56 31.84 8.14
N SER A 25 -16.66 31.15 7.79
CA SER A 25 -17.36 31.09 6.50
C SER A 25 -16.58 30.91 5.18
N ARG A 26 -16.78 29.76 4.51
CA ARG A 26 -17.36 29.62 3.15
C ARG A 26 -17.34 28.15 2.71
N GLY A 27 -18.49 27.67 2.21
CA GLY A 27 -18.59 26.35 1.57
C GLY A 27 -19.85 25.55 1.90
N LEU A 28 -20.98 26.18 2.19
CA LEU A 28 -22.29 25.53 2.11
C LEU A 28 -22.43 24.96 0.68
N PHE A 29 -22.85 23.69 0.54
CA PHE A 29 -23.05 22.89 -0.69
C PHE A 29 -21.97 21.86 -1.10
N LYS A 30 -21.25 21.26 -0.15
CA LYS A 30 -20.80 19.86 -0.25
C LYS A 30 -21.52 19.09 0.87
N ASP A 31 -21.90 17.84 0.65
CA ASP A 31 -22.65 16.94 1.57
C ASP A 31 -24.17 16.85 1.34
N THR A 32 -24.65 17.09 0.12
CA THR A 32 -26.04 16.76 -0.22
C THR A 32 -26.15 15.29 -0.63
N ILE A 33 -27.07 14.57 0.04
CA ILE A 33 -27.62 13.20 -0.15
C ILE A 33 -27.71 12.67 -1.60
N ILE A 34 -27.60 13.54 -2.61
CA ILE A 34 -27.63 13.24 -4.04
C ILE A 34 -26.38 12.45 -4.48
N ASP A 35 -25.20 12.74 -3.93
CA ASP A 35 -23.97 11.99 -4.25
C ASP A 35 -24.01 10.56 -3.68
N THR A 36 -24.63 10.41 -2.50
CA THR A 36 -24.89 9.12 -1.87
C THR A 36 -25.92 8.31 -2.67
N ALA A 37 -26.94 8.94 -3.25
CA ALA A 37 -27.97 8.26 -4.04
C ALA A 37 -27.46 7.78 -5.43
N LEU A 38 -26.54 8.51 -6.05
CA LEU A 38 -25.93 8.12 -7.33
C LEU A 38 -24.83 7.06 -7.17
N SER A 39 -24.12 7.05 -6.04
CA SER A 39 -23.08 6.06 -5.74
C SER A 39 -23.64 4.75 -5.15
N PHE A 40 -24.84 4.78 -4.54
CA PHE A 40 -25.49 3.64 -3.89
C PHE A 40 -25.57 2.36 -4.76
N PRO A 41 -26.01 2.42 -6.04
CA PRO A 41 -26.11 1.21 -6.86
C PRO A 41 -24.75 0.61 -7.20
N SER A 42 -23.71 1.45 -7.34
CA SER A 42 -22.35 1.01 -7.62
C SER A 42 -21.65 0.45 -6.38
N MET A 43 -21.92 1.02 -5.20
CA MET A 43 -21.40 0.54 -3.91
C MET A 43 -22.00 -0.81 -3.54
N LEU A 44 -23.31 -0.98 -3.66
CA LEU A 44 -23.97 -2.28 -3.41
C LEU A 44 -23.47 -3.38 -4.36
N LYS A 45 -23.21 -3.06 -5.63
CA LYS A 45 -22.63 -4.01 -6.58
C LYS A 45 -21.18 -4.39 -6.23
N ARG A 46 -20.36 -3.43 -5.78
CA ARG A 46 -18.99 -3.68 -5.32
C ARG A 46 -18.97 -4.60 -4.09
N GLU A 47 -19.79 -4.29 -3.09
CA GLU A 47 -19.90 -5.12 -1.89
C GLU A 47 -20.42 -6.53 -2.21
N ALA A 48 -21.35 -6.66 -3.15
CA ALA A 48 -21.85 -7.96 -3.58
C ALA A 48 -20.76 -8.83 -4.23
N VAL A 49 -19.87 -8.25 -5.05
CA VAL A 49 -18.75 -8.98 -5.69
C VAL A 49 -17.71 -9.41 -4.65
N VAL A 50 -17.27 -8.47 -3.79
CA VAL A 50 -16.30 -8.79 -2.72
C VAL A 50 -16.87 -9.82 -1.75
N THR A 51 -18.15 -9.70 -1.37
CA THR A 51 -18.82 -10.66 -0.46
C THR A 51 -18.94 -12.04 -1.07
N LYS A 52 -19.34 -12.14 -2.35
CA LYS A 52 -19.37 -13.44 -3.06
C LYS A 52 -17.99 -14.08 -3.12
N PHE A 53 -16.96 -13.27 -3.36
CA PHE A 53 -15.58 -13.74 -3.41
C PHE A 53 -15.10 -14.23 -2.03
N LYS A 54 -15.33 -13.46 -0.96
CA LYS A 54 -15.06 -13.86 0.43
C LYS A 54 -15.73 -15.17 0.81
N ASN A 55 -16.98 -15.36 0.39
CA ASN A 55 -17.78 -16.54 0.72
C ASN A 55 -17.50 -17.75 -0.17
N GLY A 56 -16.54 -17.66 -1.11
CA GLY A 56 -16.27 -18.73 -2.08
C GLY A 56 -17.45 -19.03 -3.02
N GLN A 57 -18.39 -18.07 -3.15
CA GLN A 57 -19.60 -18.19 -3.96
C GLN A 57 -19.39 -17.71 -5.40
N VAL A 58 -18.17 -17.28 -5.75
CA VAL A 58 -17.78 -17.02 -7.14
C VAL A 58 -17.62 -18.37 -7.81
N LEU A 59 -18.59 -18.70 -8.66
CA LEU A 59 -18.48 -19.84 -9.56
C LEU A 59 -17.45 -19.42 -10.57
N PHE A 60 -16.19 -19.80 -10.35
CA PHE A 60 -15.09 -19.56 -11.25
C PHE A 60 -15.28 -20.29 -12.59
N SER A 61 -16.33 -19.95 -13.32
CA SER A 61 -16.72 -20.44 -14.63
C SER A 61 -15.61 -20.20 -15.66
N ALA A 62 -14.65 -19.32 -15.31
CA ALA A 62 -13.45 -18.97 -16.06
C ALA A 62 -12.16 -19.70 -15.59
N LEU A 63 -12.15 -20.41 -14.44
CA LEU A 63 -10.97 -21.17 -13.98
C LEU A 63 -10.83 -22.54 -14.64
N GLY A 64 -11.79 -22.97 -15.44
CA GLY A 64 -11.79 -24.29 -16.06
C GLY A 64 -12.59 -24.33 -17.35
N GLY A 65 -11.99 -23.85 -18.43
CA GLY A 65 -12.46 -24.12 -19.80
C GLY A 65 -12.95 -22.90 -20.57
N ALA A 66 -12.21 -22.55 -21.63
CA ALA A 66 -12.61 -21.78 -22.82
C ALA A 66 -13.24 -20.38 -22.66
N ALA A 67 -13.56 -19.93 -21.45
CA ALA A 67 -14.12 -18.62 -21.15
C ALA A 67 -13.28 -17.90 -20.09
N GLN A 68 -11.96 -17.88 -20.26
CA GLN A 68 -11.18 -16.76 -19.73
C GLN A 68 -11.72 -15.51 -20.41
N THR A 69 -12.59 -14.77 -19.73
CA THR A 69 -12.93 -13.45 -20.22
C THR A 69 -11.64 -12.64 -20.17
N ASN A 70 -11.14 -12.16 -21.31
CA ASN A 70 -10.00 -11.23 -21.41
C ASN A 70 -10.20 -9.91 -20.60
N ASN A 71 -11.29 -9.81 -19.83
CA ASN A 71 -11.65 -8.67 -19.03
C ASN A 71 -11.60 -9.05 -17.53
N HIS A 72 -10.48 -8.75 -16.89
CA HIS A 72 -10.25 -8.95 -15.45
C HIS A 72 -11.27 -8.20 -14.56
N TYR A 73 -12.03 -7.26 -15.11
CA TYR A 73 -13.02 -6.47 -14.36
C TYR A 73 -14.43 -7.08 -14.42
N VAL A 74 -14.63 -8.23 -15.06
CA VAL A 74 -15.95 -8.89 -15.12
C VAL A 74 -15.86 -10.24 -14.40
N ILE A 75 -16.62 -10.38 -13.31
CA ILE A 75 -16.66 -11.57 -12.46
C ILE A 75 -18.12 -12.04 -12.42
N ASP A 76 -18.38 -13.26 -12.91
CA ASP A 76 -19.73 -13.83 -13.01
C ASP A 76 -20.76 -12.90 -13.68
N GLY A 77 -20.33 -12.23 -14.75
CA GLY A 77 -21.15 -11.27 -15.50
C GLY A 77 -21.35 -9.91 -14.80
N GLN A 78 -20.68 -9.66 -13.67
CA GLN A 78 -20.75 -8.41 -12.92
C GLN A 78 -19.46 -7.61 -13.05
N VAL A 79 -19.59 -6.29 -13.26
CA VAL A 79 -18.43 -5.39 -13.28
C VAL A 79 -17.91 -5.17 -11.87
N SER A 80 -16.63 -5.49 -11.65
CA SER A 80 -15.86 -5.24 -10.45
C SER A 80 -15.04 -3.96 -10.59
N ALA A 81 -14.82 -3.25 -9.48
CA ALA A 81 -13.85 -2.15 -9.42
C ALA A 81 -12.41 -2.65 -9.24
N PHE A 82 -12.26 -3.91 -8.85
CA PHE A 82 -10.98 -4.56 -8.58
C PHE A 82 -10.78 -5.69 -9.60
N PRO A 83 -9.72 -5.65 -10.42
CA PRO A 83 -9.47 -6.72 -11.37
C PRO A 83 -9.15 -8.03 -10.65
N LEU A 84 -9.75 -9.10 -11.13
CA LEU A 84 -9.50 -10.46 -10.71
C LEU A 84 -8.40 -11.08 -11.58
N TYR A 85 -7.37 -11.58 -10.92
CA TYR A 85 -6.33 -12.36 -11.54
C TYR A 85 -6.27 -13.76 -10.93
N VAL A 86 -5.76 -14.70 -11.70
CA VAL A 86 -5.67 -16.11 -11.31
C VAL A 86 -4.22 -16.56 -11.33
N SER A 87 -3.83 -17.32 -10.33
CA SER A 87 -2.57 -18.04 -10.27
C SER A 87 -2.85 -19.52 -10.05
N SER A 88 -2.15 -20.39 -10.78
CA SER A 88 -2.18 -21.84 -10.50
C SER A 88 -1.64 -22.17 -9.11
N ARG A 89 -0.72 -21.35 -8.59
CA ARG A 89 -0.12 -21.50 -7.26
C ARG A 89 -1.01 -20.90 -6.18
N PHE A 90 -1.44 -19.67 -6.38
CA PHE A 90 -2.10 -18.90 -5.34
C PHE A 90 -3.62 -18.87 -5.46
N GLY A 91 -4.21 -19.42 -6.51
CA GLY A 91 -5.63 -19.29 -6.81
C GLY A 91 -5.98 -17.88 -7.27
N ALA A 92 -7.24 -17.50 -7.12
CA ALA A 92 -7.73 -16.18 -7.56
C ALA A 92 -7.48 -15.09 -6.50
N LYS A 93 -7.21 -13.86 -6.96
CA LYS A 93 -7.05 -12.66 -6.12
C LYS A 93 -7.54 -11.40 -6.84
N LEU A 94 -8.20 -10.52 -6.09
CA LEU A 94 -8.50 -9.16 -6.49
C LEU A 94 -7.32 -8.25 -6.15
N PHE A 95 -7.02 -7.32 -7.06
CA PHE A 95 -5.99 -6.31 -6.88
C PHE A 95 -6.59 -4.90 -6.91
N SER A 96 -5.95 -3.96 -6.22
CA SER A 96 -6.35 -2.55 -6.26
C SER A 96 -5.94 -1.91 -7.59
N SER A 97 -6.93 -1.47 -8.40
CA SER A 97 -6.66 -0.78 -9.66
C SER A 97 -5.81 0.48 -9.49
N ASN A 98 -5.95 1.18 -8.37
CA ASN A 98 -5.15 2.36 -8.09
C ASN A 98 -3.69 1.98 -7.80
N GLN A 99 -3.46 0.93 -7.01
CA GLN A 99 -2.11 0.43 -6.77
C GLN A 99 -1.44 -0.09 -8.04
N LEU A 100 -2.19 -0.79 -8.91
CA LEU A 100 -1.69 -1.22 -10.22
C LEU A 100 -1.26 -0.04 -11.09
N LYS A 101 -2.15 0.95 -11.28
CA LYS A 101 -1.84 2.15 -12.07
C LYS A 101 -0.57 2.86 -11.55
N ARG A 102 -0.46 3.04 -10.24
CA ARG A 102 0.70 3.67 -9.61
C ARG A 102 1.98 2.84 -9.76
N ALA A 103 1.88 1.52 -9.64
CA ALA A 103 3.00 0.62 -9.82
C ALA A 103 3.49 0.58 -11.29
N GLN A 104 2.66 0.99 -12.24
CA GLN A 104 3.03 1.18 -13.65
C GLN A 104 3.57 2.59 -13.97
N SER A 105 3.34 3.56 -13.08
CA SER A 105 3.76 4.94 -13.30
C SER A 105 5.29 5.09 -13.45
N PRO A 106 5.75 5.99 -14.34
CA PRO A 106 7.17 6.26 -14.53
C PRO A 106 7.75 7.10 -13.37
N ALA A 107 9.08 7.22 -13.31
CA ALA A 107 9.77 8.09 -12.35
C ALA A 107 9.21 9.51 -12.30
N GLN A 108 8.91 10.08 -13.47
CA GLN A 108 8.35 11.44 -13.61
C GLN A 108 7.10 11.66 -12.76
N TYR A 109 6.21 10.66 -12.66
CA TYR A 109 4.99 10.76 -11.84
C TYR A 109 5.31 11.04 -10.37
N VAL A 110 6.36 10.41 -9.84
CA VAL A 110 6.82 10.60 -8.45
C VAL A 110 7.56 11.94 -8.31
N GLU A 111 8.44 12.26 -9.26
CA GLU A 111 9.32 13.44 -9.19
C GLU A 111 8.56 14.75 -9.34
N SER A 112 7.57 14.82 -10.24
CA SER A 112 6.76 16.03 -10.44
C SER A 112 5.50 16.05 -9.58
N HIS A 113 5.30 15.10 -8.67
CA HIS A 113 4.11 15.09 -7.85
C HIS A 113 4.10 16.30 -6.90
N PRO A 114 2.99 17.05 -6.78
CA PRO A 114 2.90 18.21 -5.87
C PRO A 114 3.33 17.88 -4.42
N ASN A 115 3.00 16.67 -3.97
CA ASN A 115 3.29 16.18 -2.63
C ASN A 115 4.73 15.72 -2.40
N ALA A 116 5.57 15.57 -3.43
CA ALA A 116 6.97 15.15 -3.26
C ALA A 116 7.76 16.16 -2.40
N SER A 117 7.50 17.46 -2.58
CA SER A 117 8.11 18.52 -1.77
C SER A 117 7.62 18.54 -0.31
N LEU A 118 6.35 18.18 -0.09
CA LEU A 118 5.76 18.09 1.26
C LEU A 118 6.33 16.90 2.04
N LEU A 119 6.52 15.78 1.34
CA LEU A 119 7.17 14.61 1.89
C LEU A 119 8.61 14.92 2.32
N GLN A 120 9.40 15.61 1.48
CA GLN A 120 10.74 16.06 1.87
C GLN A 120 10.73 16.91 3.15
N LYS A 121 9.86 17.93 3.22
CA LYS A 121 9.71 18.78 4.42
C LYS A 121 9.32 17.96 5.66
N THR A 122 8.55 16.89 5.48
CA THR A 122 8.15 15.98 6.57
C THR A 122 9.36 15.23 7.12
N PHE A 123 10.22 14.69 6.27
CA PHE A 123 11.47 14.05 6.67
C PHE A 123 12.40 15.02 7.43
N GLU A 124 12.54 16.26 6.94
CA GLU A 124 13.32 17.30 7.62
C GLU A 124 12.78 17.60 9.03
N ARG A 125 11.45 17.72 9.17
CA ARG A 125 10.79 17.91 10.48
C ARG A 125 10.95 16.72 11.40
N MET A 126 10.83 15.50 10.87
CA MET A 126 11.06 14.27 11.64
C MET A 126 12.49 14.24 12.17
N LYS A 127 13.48 14.67 11.38
CA LYS A 127 14.89 14.70 11.78
C LYS A 127 15.13 15.72 12.89
N ALA A 128 14.56 16.92 12.76
CA ALA A 128 14.64 17.93 13.80
C ALA A 128 14.03 17.41 15.12
N LEU A 129 12.85 16.79 15.04
CA LEU A 129 12.15 16.25 16.20
C LEU A 129 12.92 15.08 16.83
N SER A 130 13.49 14.18 16.03
CA SER A 130 14.27 13.04 16.52
C SER A 130 15.53 13.49 17.26
N ASN A 131 16.20 14.52 16.75
CA ASN A 131 17.38 15.12 17.38
C ASN A 131 17.02 15.82 18.69
N GLN A 132 15.92 16.59 18.71
CA GLN A 132 15.45 17.28 19.91
C GLN A 132 15.01 16.29 21.00
N GLY A 133 14.29 15.24 20.61
CA GLY A 133 13.75 14.24 21.52
C GLY A 133 14.71 13.10 21.88
N GLY A 134 15.90 13.06 21.28
CA GLY A 134 16.89 12.02 21.52
C GLY A 134 16.43 10.60 21.15
N PHE A 135 15.52 10.47 20.17
CA PHE A 135 15.02 9.17 19.72
C PHE A 135 15.48 8.86 18.30
N ARG A 136 15.56 7.56 17.99
CA ARG A 136 15.88 7.08 16.65
C ARG A 136 14.61 6.92 15.83
N VAL A 137 14.70 7.24 14.54
CA VAL A 137 13.68 6.93 13.54
C VAL A 137 14.17 5.80 12.64
N VAL A 138 13.29 4.83 12.42
CA VAL A 138 13.43 3.79 11.41
C VAL A 138 12.27 3.93 10.44
N VAL A 139 12.56 3.99 9.15
CA VAL A 139 11.56 4.06 8.09
C VAL A 139 11.33 2.66 7.56
N ILE A 140 10.08 2.23 7.56
CA ILE A 140 9.67 0.91 7.07
C ILE A 140 8.94 1.13 5.75
N ILE A 141 9.40 0.49 4.68
CA ILE A 141 8.78 0.58 3.36
C ILE A 141 8.06 -0.74 3.11
N ALA A 142 6.73 -0.70 3.11
CA ALA A 142 5.90 -1.84 2.78
C ALA A 142 5.75 -1.95 1.25
N PRO A 143 5.96 -3.14 0.63
CA PRO A 143 5.60 -3.33 -0.77
C PRO A 143 4.07 -3.26 -0.95
N SER A 144 3.61 -3.00 -2.17
CA SER A 144 2.23 -3.30 -2.53
C SER A 144 2.06 -4.79 -2.81
N ASP A 145 0.83 -5.31 -2.69
CA ASP A 145 0.50 -6.68 -3.05
C ASP A 145 0.85 -7.00 -4.52
N SER A 146 0.69 -6.00 -5.39
CA SER A 146 0.94 -6.05 -6.82
C SER A 146 2.43 -6.20 -7.12
N ARG A 147 3.30 -5.51 -6.38
CA ARG A 147 4.76 -5.64 -6.49
C ARG A 147 5.26 -6.97 -5.94
N LEU A 148 4.67 -7.43 -4.84
CA LEU A 148 5.16 -8.62 -4.15
C LEU A 148 4.69 -9.93 -4.82
N HIS A 149 3.45 -9.96 -5.31
CA HIS A 149 2.83 -11.19 -5.83
C HIS A 149 2.40 -11.12 -7.30
N GLY A 150 2.30 -9.93 -7.90
CA GLY A 150 1.67 -9.77 -9.21
C GLY A 150 2.25 -10.65 -10.32
N ALA A 151 3.57 -10.85 -10.33
CA ALA A 151 4.26 -11.67 -11.33
C ALA A 151 3.84 -13.16 -11.32
N GLU A 152 3.19 -13.63 -10.25
CA GLU A 152 2.76 -15.03 -10.08
C GLU A 152 1.34 -15.28 -10.60
N PHE A 153 0.68 -14.24 -11.13
CA PHE A 153 -0.66 -14.29 -11.68
C PHE A 153 -0.64 -14.21 -13.21
N GLU A 154 -1.53 -14.97 -13.85
CA GLU A 154 -1.68 -15.03 -15.31
C GLU A 154 -2.15 -13.69 -15.87
N ASP A 155 -1.59 -13.30 -17.02
CA ASP A 155 -1.89 -12.03 -17.73
C ASP A 155 -1.77 -10.77 -16.86
N PHE A 156 -1.00 -10.84 -15.77
CA PHE A 156 -0.80 -9.70 -14.89
C PHE A 156 -0.05 -8.58 -15.61
N PRO A 157 -0.49 -7.32 -15.50
CA PRO A 157 0.11 -6.23 -16.23
C PRO A 157 1.57 -6.00 -15.83
N ARG A 158 2.42 -5.71 -16.81
CA ARG A 158 3.81 -5.31 -16.54
C ARG A 158 3.82 -4.04 -15.69
N LEU A 159 4.51 -4.10 -14.55
CA LEU A 159 4.79 -2.97 -13.67
C LEU A 159 6.07 -2.25 -14.12
N SER A 160 6.29 -1.02 -13.64
CA SER A 160 7.57 -0.34 -13.89
C SER A 160 8.71 -1.13 -13.25
N GLU A 161 9.89 -1.18 -13.87
CA GLU A 161 10.98 -2.05 -13.38
C GLU A 161 11.50 -1.64 -12.00
N LYS A 162 11.41 -0.34 -11.67
CA LYS A 162 11.88 0.22 -10.41
C LYS A 162 10.71 0.74 -9.57
N PRO A 163 10.69 0.48 -8.25
CA PRO A 163 9.68 1.06 -7.36
C PRO A 163 10.04 2.53 -7.05
N HIS A 164 9.75 3.43 -7.98
CA HIS A 164 10.21 4.83 -7.94
C HIS A 164 9.83 5.58 -6.64
N PHE A 165 8.64 5.32 -6.08
CA PHE A 165 8.25 5.90 -4.80
C PHE A 165 9.10 5.38 -3.63
N ASN A 166 9.37 4.08 -3.57
CA ASN A 166 10.24 3.48 -2.55
C ASN A 166 11.65 4.08 -2.64
N MET A 167 12.18 4.28 -3.85
CA MET A 167 13.48 4.93 -4.06
C MET A 167 13.50 6.39 -3.56
N LEU A 168 12.40 7.14 -3.72
CA LEU A 168 12.27 8.48 -3.16
C LEU A 168 12.33 8.43 -1.62
N ILE A 169 11.59 7.50 -1.00
CA ILE A 169 11.57 7.33 0.46
C ILE A 169 12.95 6.94 0.99
N GLU A 170 13.64 6.00 0.35
CA GLU A 170 15.01 5.58 0.71
C GLU A 170 15.99 6.76 0.65
N ARG A 171 15.90 7.58 -0.41
CA ARG A 171 16.73 8.77 -0.57
C ARG A 171 16.49 9.79 0.55
N LEU A 172 15.22 10.11 0.84
CA LEU A 172 14.85 11.07 1.88
C LEU A 172 15.25 10.58 3.28
N ALA A 173 15.09 9.27 3.55
CA ALA A 173 15.55 8.63 4.77
C ALA A 173 17.08 8.74 4.91
N GLY A 174 17.83 8.43 3.85
CA GLY A 174 19.28 8.55 3.82
C GLY A 174 19.78 9.97 4.08
N GLN A 175 19.19 10.98 3.43
CA GLN A 175 19.47 12.40 3.68
C GLN A 175 19.18 12.83 5.14
N SER A 176 18.20 12.17 5.76
CA SER A 176 17.81 12.42 7.14
C SER A 176 18.64 11.64 8.16
N GLY A 177 19.48 10.69 7.72
CA GLY A 177 20.23 9.79 8.59
C GLY A 177 19.36 8.71 9.24
N PHE A 178 18.19 8.42 8.68
CA PHE A 178 17.29 7.38 9.18
C PHE A 178 17.68 6.02 8.60
N GLU A 179 17.53 4.99 9.42
CA GLU A 179 17.64 3.61 8.96
C GLU A 179 16.40 3.22 8.16
N VAL A 180 16.57 2.38 7.14
CA VAL A 180 15.47 1.90 6.30
C VAL A 180 15.36 0.39 6.38
N ALA A 181 14.15 -0.10 6.60
CA ALA A 181 13.76 -1.49 6.42
C ALA A 181 12.83 -1.58 5.21
N ASN A 182 13.41 -1.88 4.04
CA ASN A 182 12.63 -2.14 2.83
C ASN A 182 12.11 -3.58 2.87
N LEU A 183 10.80 -3.75 3.07
CA LEU A 183 10.19 -5.06 3.27
C LEU A 183 10.02 -5.84 1.96
N GLU A 184 10.13 -5.21 0.79
CA GLU A 184 9.93 -5.90 -0.49
C GLU A 184 10.91 -7.06 -0.65
N GLU A 185 12.21 -6.79 -0.52
CA GLU A 185 13.26 -7.80 -0.66
C GLU A 185 13.25 -8.80 0.51
N LEU A 186 12.87 -8.33 1.72
CA LEU A 186 12.86 -9.16 2.92
C LEU A 186 11.68 -10.15 2.93
N LEU A 187 10.55 -9.78 2.33
CA LEU A 187 9.36 -10.62 2.23
C LEU A 187 9.40 -11.57 1.03
N ARG A 188 10.16 -11.25 -0.03
CA ARG A 188 10.16 -12.01 -1.29
C ARG A 188 10.38 -13.53 -1.12
N PRO A 189 11.31 -14.02 -0.27
CA PRO A 189 11.49 -15.47 -0.08
C PRO A 189 10.25 -16.16 0.53
N LEU A 190 9.52 -15.47 1.40
CA LEU A 190 8.27 -15.99 1.98
C LEU A 190 7.15 -15.90 0.94
N ALA A 191 7.01 -14.75 0.30
CA ALA A 191 5.99 -14.47 -0.70
C ALA A 191 6.05 -15.40 -1.93
N ALA A 192 7.21 -16.02 -2.18
CA ALA A 192 7.36 -17.05 -3.22
C ALA A 192 6.52 -18.29 -2.94
N ASN A 193 6.18 -18.60 -1.68
CA ASN A 193 5.54 -19.86 -1.30
C ASN A 193 4.15 -19.68 -0.68
N GLU A 194 3.82 -18.47 -0.23
CA GLU A 194 2.55 -18.19 0.45
C GLU A 194 2.06 -16.78 0.13
N LEU A 195 0.74 -16.59 0.07
CA LEU A 195 0.14 -15.26 -0.01
C LEU A 195 0.27 -14.57 1.35
N LEU A 196 0.82 -13.36 1.34
CA LEU A 196 0.99 -12.54 2.55
C LEU A 196 -0.07 -11.43 2.65
N TYR A 197 -0.91 -11.30 1.63
CA TYR A 197 -2.02 -10.36 1.56
C TYR A 197 -3.33 -11.12 1.51
N PHE A 198 -4.42 -10.46 1.91
CA PHE A 198 -5.74 -11.00 1.67
C PHE A 198 -6.01 -11.14 0.16
N ARG A 199 -6.93 -12.05 -0.18
CA ARG A 199 -7.25 -12.33 -1.58
C ARG A 199 -8.11 -11.25 -2.22
N ASP A 200 -8.68 -10.37 -1.43
CA ASP A 200 -9.73 -9.45 -1.81
C ASP A 200 -9.51 -8.03 -1.28
N ASP A 201 -8.37 -7.82 -0.66
CA ASP A 201 -7.97 -6.60 0.03
C ASP A 201 -6.46 -6.40 -0.16
N ASP A 202 -6.01 -5.16 -0.05
CA ASP A 202 -4.62 -4.74 -0.29
C ASP A 202 -3.77 -4.65 0.98
N HIS A 203 -4.32 -5.06 2.13
CA HIS A 203 -3.60 -5.22 3.39
C HIS A 203 -3.04 -6.64 3.58
N TRP A 204 -2.04 -6.74 4.46
CA TRP A 204 -1.48 -8.01 4.87
C TRP A 204 -2.53 -8.90 5.56
N ASN A 205 -2.46 -10.19 5.29
CA ASN A 205 -3.19 -11.18 6.09
C ASN A 205 -2.44 -11.48 7.40
N GLU A 206 -2.97 -12.37 8.24
CA GLU A 206 -2.37 -12.74 9.52
C GLU A 206 -0.93 -13.22 9.36
N ARG A 207 -0.68 -14.00 8.30
CA ARG A 207 0.65 -14.52 7.99
C ARG A 207 1.62 -13.42 7.56
N GLY A 208 1.16 -12.47 6.75
CA GLY A 208 1.91 -11.28 6.35
C GLY A 208 2.28 -10.41 7.55
N HIS A 209 1.31 -10.11 8.43
CA HIS A 209 1.58 -9.38 9.67
C HIS A 209 2.61 -10.09 10.55
N ALA A 210 2.49 -11.42 10.73
CA ALA A 210 3.44 -12.20 11.50
C ALA A 210 4.86 -12.18 10.89
N ALA A 211 4.96 -12.29 9.57
CA ALA A 211 6.25 -12.22 8.85
C ALA A 211 6.93 -10.85 9.04
N VAL A 212 6.18 -9.77 8.86
CA VAL A 212 6.69 -8.40 9.04
C VAL A 212 7.12 -8.17 10.49
N ALA A 213 6.31 -8.61 11.47
CA ALA A 213 6.65 -8.47 12.88
C ALA A 213 7.97 -9.18 13.23
N ASP A 214 8.19 -10.39 12.72
CA ASP A 214 9.44 -11.13 12.95
C ASP A 214 10.66 -10.45 12.29
N ILE A 215 10.52 -10.03 11.02
CA ILE A 215 11.56 -9.30 10.30
C ILE A 215 11.96 -8.02 11.04
N LEU A 216 10.97 -7.21 11.42
CA LEU A 216 11.20 -5.96 12.15
C LEU A 216 11.75 -6.23 13.55
N GLY A 217 11.29 -7.28 14.23
CA GLY A 217 11.83 -7.71 15.52
C GLY A 217 13.32 -8.00 15.45
N ARG A 218 13.78 -8.72 14.42
CA ARG A 218 15.21 -9.00 14.17
C ARG A 218 15.99 -7.75 13.77
N PHE A 219 15.42 -6.93 12.90
CA PHE A 219 16.02 -5.67 12.45
C PHE A 219 16.29 -4.73 13.64
N LEU A 220 15.32 -4.57 14.54
CA LEU A 220 15.44 -3.71 15.70
C LEU A 220 16.39 -4.28 16.78
N LYS A 221 16.40 -5.60 17.00
CA LYS A 221 17.26 -6.27 18.00
C LYS A 221 18.73 -6.26 17.62
N SER A 222 19.07 -6.63 16.38
CA SER A 222 20.46 -6.68 15.88
C SER A 222 21.21 -5.35 16.02
N ARG A 223 20.47 -4.24 16.08
CA ARG A 223 21.01 -2.88 16.20
C ARG A 223 21.02 -2.34 17.64
N HIS A 224 20.35 -3.00 18.58
CA HIS A 224 20.44 -2.64 19.99
C HIS A 224 21.80 -3.06 20.59
N ILE A 225 22.35 -4.18 20.12
CA ILE A 225 23.63 -4.74 20.59
C ILE A 225 24.83 -3.83 20.22
N ILE A 226 24.79 -3.17 19.07
CA ILE A 226 25.90 -2.31 18.60
C ILE A 226 26.03 -1.01 19.44
N ASN A 227 24.92 -0.52 20.02
CA ASN A 227 24.92 0.73 20.79
C ASN A 227 25.15 0.54 22.29
N SER A 228 24.95 -0.66 22.84
CA SER A 228 25.35 -0.96 24.24
C SER A 228 26.87 -1.00 24.41
N ASP A 229 27.60 -1.42 23.39
CA ASP A 229 29.07 -1.55 23.45
C ASP A 229 29.81 -0.21 23.25
N ARG A 230 29.13 0.82 22.73
CA ARG A 230 29.69 2.17 22.57
C ARG A 230 29.54 3.08 23.80
N LYS A 231 28.88 2.62 24.86
CA LYS A 231 28.82 3.32 26.16
C LYS A 231 29.80 2.78 27.19
N ALA A 232 30.66 1.83 26.81
CA ALA A 232 31.64 1.20 27.69
C ALA A 232 33.11 1.58 27.39
N LEU A 233 33.35 2.66 26.65
CA LEU A 233 34.69 3.21 26.40
C LEU A 233 34.73 4.71 26.68
#